data_AF-A0A3A8YPT7-F1
#
_entry.id   AF-A0A3A8YPT7-F1
#
_cell.length_a   1.000
_cell.length_b   1.000
_cell.length_c   1.000
_cell.angle_alpha   90.00
_cell.angle_beta   90.00
_cell.angle_gamma   90.00
#
_symmetry.space_group_name_H-M   'P 1'
#
loop_
_entity.id
_entity.type
_entity.pdbx_description
1 polymer ?
#
loop_
_entity_poly.entity_id
_entity_poly.type
_entity_poly.pdbx_seq_one_letter_code
_entity_poly.pdbx_strand_id
1 'polypeptide(L)'
;MAYYYDNLKLDKGMYREAGRSFSQVLEKLDPSERYRGTGLEGLDAFQRQLKRFGIKVKGEASDPVEAFFRTSDAAVLFPEYIARTVRQGMEEGDILPHITAAVTKIDGMDYRSIASEAGGEEKELRLVAEGAAIPSTSIKVKTDLVKLKKRGRMLVASYEAVRFQKLDLFSVTLRQIGAHIARAQLEDAVDVLINGDGNENAAQVTALAAGQSLNYEALVDFWAKFDPYVMNTLLVSGDVMLQLLKLPEFQNPLTGLNFQGTGKLTTPLGAALLRTGVLPAKTAIGLDRRFALEMVQSGDVLVEHDKLIDRQLERAAITTISGFAKVFPKASRVLEIG
;
A
#
# COMPACT_ATOMS: atom_id res chain seq x y z
N MET A 1 18.23 -12.83 -35.49
CA MET A 1 18.96 -12.55 -34.24
C MET A 1 18.23 -13.28 -33.14
N ALA A 2 18.83 -14.30 -32.54
CA ALA A 2 18.26 -14.91 -31.34
C ALA A 2 18.47 -13.91 -30.20
N TYR A 3 17.37 -13.41 -29.64
CA TYR A 3 17.46 -12.47 -28.53
C TYR A 3 17.82 -13.24 -27.27
N TYR A 4 18.51 -12.60 -26.31
CA TYR A 4 19.02 -13.28 -25.12
C TYR A 4 17.91 -13.95 -24.30
N TYR A 5 16.70 -13.38 -24.31
CA TYR A 5 15.52 -13.95 -23.64
C TYR A 5 15.07 -15.31 -24.22
N ASP A 6 15.38 -15.63 -25.48
CA ASP A 6 14.93 -16.85 -26.17
C ASP A 6 15.61 -18.12 -25.62
N ASN A 7 16.75 -17.98 -24.95
CA ASN A 7 17.57 -19.10 -24.46
C ASN A 7 17.64 -19.16 -22.92
N LEU A 8 16.86 -18.34 -22.22
CA LEU A 8 16.88 -18.28 -20.76
C LEU A 8 16.21 -19.54 -20.17
N LYS A 9 16.91 -20.27 -19.29
CA LYS A 9 16.36 -21.45 -18.61
C LYS A 9 15.54 -20.98 -17.41
N LEU A 10 14.24 -21.29 -17.40
CA LEU A 10 13.34 -20.99 -16.30
C LEU A 10 13.30 -22.18 -15.33
N ASP A 11 13.47 -21.92 -14.04
CA ASP A 11 13.46 -22.97 -13.00
C ASP A 11 12.69 -22.49 -11.76
N LYS A 12 12.03 -23.43 -11.07
CA LYS A 12 11.35 -23.16 -9.79
C LYS A 12 12.31 -22.66 -8.71
N GLY A 13 13.59 -23.00 -8.80
CA GLY A 13 14.66 -22.51 -7.91
C GLY A 13 14.81 -20.99 -7.91
N MET A 14 14.37 -20.30 -8.97
CA MET A 14 14.39 -18.83 -9.04
C MET A 14 13.48 -18.16 -7.99
N TYR A 15 12.44 -18.83 -7.51
CA TYR A 15 11.59 -18.33 -6.42
C TYR A 15 12.24 -18.43 -5.03
N ARG A 16 13.37 -19.14 -4.91
CA ARG A 16 14.08 -19.36 -3.65
C ARG A 16 15.30 -18.45 -3.48
N GLU A 17 15.56 -17.54 -4.42
CA GLU A 17 16.66 -16.58 -4.27
C GLU A 17 16.32 -15.60 -3.14
N ALA A 18 17.08 -15.65 -2.05
CA ALA A 18 16.81 -14.88 -0.85
C ALA A 18 16.78 -13.37 -1.16
N GLY A 19 15.75 -12.68 -0.64
CA GLY A 19 15.59 -11.23 -0.74
C GLY A 19 15.24 -10.70 -2.13
N ARG A 20 14.87 -11.56 -3.10
CA ARG A 20 14.51 -11.13 -4.46
C ARG A 20 13.20 -11.74 -4.94
N SER A 21 12.39 -10.94 -5.63
CA SER A 21 11.22 -11.45 -6.36
C SER A 21 11.65 -12.16 -7.65
N PHE A 22 10.83 -13.07 -8.16
CA PHE A 22 11.12 -13.78 -9.40
C PHE A 22 11.33 -12.81 -10.57
N SER A 23 10.54 -11.74 -10.66
CA SER A 23 10.77 -10.67 -11.64
C SER A 23 12.15 -10.00 -11.51
N GLN A 24 12.65 -9.77 -10.29
CA GLN A 24 14.00 -9.20 -10.08
C GLN A 24 15.11 -10.19 -10.48
N VAL A 25 14.91 -11.49 -10.24
CA VAL A 25 15.83 -12.54 -10.69
C VAL A 25 15.87 -12.59 -12.21
N LEU A 26 14.71 -12.56 -12.86
CA LEU A 26 14.62 -12.49 -14.32
C LEU A 26 15.29 -11.24 -14.88
N GLU A 27 15.06 -10.08 -14.27
CA GLU A 27 15.64 -8.81 -14.72
C GLU A 27 17.18 -8.80 -14.59
N LYS A 28 17.72 -9.46 -13.57
CA LYS A 28 19.17 -9.66 -13.43
C LYS A 28 19.74 -10.55 -14.54
N LEU A 29 19.03 -11.60 -14.91
CA LEU A 29 19.47 -12.54 -15.93
C LEU A 29 19.32 -11.95 -17.34
N ASP A 30 18.22 -11.25 -17.60
CA ASP A 30 17.87 -10.64 -18.88
C ASP A 30 17.55 -9.13 -18.73
N PRO A 31 18.57 -8.28 -18.53
CA PRO A 31 18.37 -6.86 -18.26
C PRO A 31 17.67 -6.12 -19.40
N SER A 32 16.67 -5.31 -19.06
CA SER A 32 15.89 -4.49 -20.02
C SER A 32 16.76 -3.47 -20.76
N GLU A 33 17.86 -3.02 -20.16
CA GLU A 33 18.81 -2.10 -20.79
C GLU A 33 19.38 -2.64 -22.12
N ARG A 34 19.50 -3.97 -22.26
CA ARG A 34 20.01 -4.61 -23.48
C ARG A 34 19.07 -4.46 -24.68
N TYR A 35 17.83 -4.04 -24.46
CA TYR A 35 16.78 -3.97 -25.48
C TYR A 35 16.42 -2.53 -25.86
N ARG A 36 17.14 -1.53 -25.35
CA ARG A 36 16.99 -0.12 -25.76
C ARG A 36 17.22 0.02 -27.27
N GLY A 37 16.32 0.70 -27.97
CA GLY A 37 16.36 0.86 -29.43
C GLY A 37 15.88 -0.36 -30.23
N THR A 38 15.37 -1.40 -29.57
CA THR A 38 14.79 -2.58 -30.23
C THR A 38 13.26 -2.54 -30.18
N GLY A 39 12.57 -3.34 -31.00
CA GLY A 39 11.11 -3.50 -30.91
C GLY A 39 10.60 -4.18 -29.63
N LEU A 40 11.50 -4.48 -28.69
CA LEU A 40 11.21 -5.02 -27.35
C LEU A 40 11.50 -4.00 -26.25
N GLU A 41 11.88 -2.78 -26.61
CA GLU A 41 12.01 -1.67 -25.67
C GLU A 41 10.67 -1.43 -24.96
N GLY A 42 10.73 -1.24 -23.63
CA GLY A 42 9.55 -1.06 -22.78
C GLY A 42 8.93 -2.35 -22.24
N LEU A 43 9.40 -3.53 -22.65
CA LEU A 43 8.98 -4.81 -22.05
C LEU A 43 9.95 -5.25 -20.95
N ASP A 44 9.43 -5.55 -19.76
CA ASP A 44 10.22 -6.15 -18.69
C ASP A 44 10.62 -7.59 -18.99
N ALA A 45 11.56 -8.16 -18.22
CA ALA A 45 12.05 -9.52 -18.45
C ALA A 45 10.94 -10.58 -18.42
N PHE A 46 9.93 -10.43 -17.56
CA PHE A 46 8.81 -11.37 -17.47
C PHE A 46 7.87 -11.27 -18.68
N GLN A 47 7.56 -10.06 -19.15
CA GLN A 47 6.76 -9.81 -20.35
C GLN A 47 7.47 -10.34 -21.61
N ARG A 48 8.80 -10.25 -21.67
CA ARG A 48 9.60 -10.89 -22.72
C ARG A 48 9.46 -12.41 -22.68
N GLN A 49 9.46 -13.03 -21.49
CA GLN A 49 9.19 -14.47 -21.37
C GLN A 49 7.75 -14.83 -21.77
N LEU A 50 6.74 -14.03 -21.40
CA LEU A 50 5.36 -14.26 -21.90
C LEU A 50 5.29 -14.19 -23.43
N LYS A 51 6.00 -13.23 -24.04
CA LYS A 51 6.10 -13.10 -25.50
C LYS A 51 6.80 -14.31 -26.15
N ARG A 52 7.87 -14.82 -25.53
CA ARG A 52 8.60 -16.03 -25.96
C ARG A 52 7.68 -17.24 -26.07
N PHE A 53 6.83 -17.45 -25.07
CA PHE A 53 5.88 -18.58 -25.04
C PHE A 53 4.55 -18.27 -25.74
N GLY A 54 4.40 -17.06 -26.32
CA GLY A 54 3.19 -16.64 -27.02
C GLY A 54 1.95 -16.54 -26.13
N ILE A 55 2.12 -16.23 -24.85
CA ILE A 55 1.03 -16.14 -23.87
C ILE A 55 0.49 -14.71 -23.81
N LYS A 56 -0.78 -14.54 -24.19
CA LYS A 56 -1.48 -13.24 -24.16
C LYS A 56 -2.35 -13.12 -22.92
N VAL A 57 -1.94 -12.27 -21.99
CA VAL A 57 -2.60 -12.12 -20.68
C VAL A 57 -3.74 -11.08 -20.65
N LYS A 58 -3.82 -10.16 -21.62
CA LYS A 58 -4.81 -9.07 -21.66
C LYS A 58 -5.39 -8.88 -23.07
N GLY A 59 -6.61 -8.37 -23.16
CA GLY A 59 -7.30 -8.01 -24.41
C GLY A 59 -8.20 -9.11 -24.99
N GLU A 60 -8.86 -8.81 -26.11
CA GLU A 60 -9.81 -9.71 -26.80
C GLU A 60 -9.17 -11.04 -27.21
N ALA A 61 -7.90 -11.00 -27.63
CA ALA A 61 -7.11 -12.17 -27.97
C ALA A 61 -6.43 -12.83 -26.75
N SER A 62 -6.94 -12.62 -25.53
CA SER A 62 -6.39 -13.25 -24.32
C SER A 62 -6.47 -14.78 -24.40
N ASP A 63 -5.41 -15.42 -23.94
CA ASP A 63 -5.32 -16.87 -23.86
C ASP A 63 -6.06 -17.43 -22.63
N PRO A 64 -6.44 -18.72 -22.64
CA PRO A 64 -6.87 -19.40 -21.42
C PRO A 64 -5.69 -19.66 -20.48
N VAL A 65 -5.98 -19.93 -19.20
CA VAL A 65 -4.96 -20.26 -18.19
C VAL A 65 -4.07 -21.44 -18.64
N GLU A 66 -4.63 -22.39 -19.36
CA GLU A 66 -3.91 -23.52 -19.97
C GLU A 66 -2.66 -23.12 -20.76
N ALA A 67 -2.59 -21.91 -21.32
CA ALA A 67 -1.43 -21.45 -22.08
C ALA A 67 -0.13 -21.49 -21.27
N PHE A 68 -0.19 -21.28 -19.95
CA PHE A 68 0.97 -21.43 -19.06
C PHE A 68 1.45 -22.87 -18.92
N PHE A 69 0.58 -23.85 -19.13
CA PHE A 69 0.86 -25.26 -18.90
C PHE A 69 1.13 -26.04 -20.20
N ARG A 70 1.21 -25.35 -21.35
CA ARG A 70 1.58 -25.96 -22.63
C ARG A 70 3.01 -26.53 -22.62
N THR A 71 3.91 -25.92 -21.84
CA THR A 71 5.29 -26.39 -21.66
C THR A 71 5.70 -26.33 -20.19
N SER A 72 6.65 -27.17 -19.78
CA SER A 72 7.20 -27.17 -18.42
C SER A 72 7.83 -25.83 -18.04
N ASP A 73 8.47 -25.18 -19.00
CA ASP A 73 9.23 -23.94 -18.80
C ASP A 73 8.28 -22.75 -18.60
N ALA A 74 7.18 -22.70 -19.36
CA ALA A 74 6.15 -21.67 -19.20
C ALA A 74 5.40 -21.80 -17.87
N ALA A 75 5.23 -23.02 -17.34
CA ALA A 75 4.51 -23.24 -16.09
C ALA A 75 5.18 -22.56 -14.89
N VAL A 76 6.50 -22.34 -14.96
CA VAL A 76 7.28 -21.60 -13.95
C VAL A 76 6.82 -20.13 -13.85
N LEU A 77 6.24 -19.56 -14.91
CA LEU A 77 5.79 -18.15 -14.95
C LEU A 77 4.42 -17.93 -14.27
N PHE A 78 3.64 -18.99 -14.06
CA PHE A 78 2.26 -18.85 -13.58
C PHE A 78 2.13 -18.29 -12.15
N PRO A 79 2.93 -18.73 -11.16
CA PRO A 79 2.88 -18.14 -9.81
C PRO A 79 3.24 -16.65 -9.80
N GLU A 80 4.24 -16.25 -10.58
CA GLU A 80 4.58 -14.83 -10.75
C GLU A 80 3.46 -14.06 -11.44
N TYR A 81 2.79 -14.62 -12.45
CA TYR A 81 1.61 -13.99 -13.06
C TYR A 81 0.53 -13.68 -12.00
N ILE A 82 0.24 -14.63 -11.11
CA ILE A 82 -0.69 -14.43 -10.00
C ILE A 82 -0.20 -13.32 -9.08
N ALA A 83 1.06 -13.38 -8.61
CA ALA A 83 1.63 -12.39 -7.69
C ALA A 83 1.57 -10.97 -8.27
N ARG A 84 1.93 -10.81 -9.55
CA ARG A 84 1.89 -9.51 -10.25
C ARG A 84 0.47 -8.98 -10.41
N THR A 85 -0.48 -9.85 -10.73
CA THR A 85 -1.89 -9.44 -10.91
C THR A 85 -2.55 -9.06 -9.59
N VAL A 86 -2.24 -9.78 -8.51
CA VAL A 86 -2.67 -9.43 -7.15
C VAL A 86 -2.03 -8.11 -6.73
N ARG A 87 -0.73 -7.91 -6.95
CA ARG A 87 -0.05 -6.64 -6.65
C ARG A 87 -0.67 -5.48 -7.40
N GLN A 88 -0.99 -5.66 -8.69
CA GLN A 88 -1.73 -4.66 -9.46
C GLN A 88 -3.07 -4.33 -8.79
N GLY A 89 -3.82 -5.33 -8.32
CA GLY A 89 -5.07 -5.13 -7.59
C GLY A 89 -4.90 -4.49 -6.22
N MET A 90 -3.75 -4.65 -5.57
CA MET A 90 -3.42 -3.95 -4.32
C MET A 90 -3.14 -2.48 -4.58
N GLU A 91 -2.42 -2.16 -5.66
CA GLU A 91 -2.08 -0.80 -6.09
C GLU A 91 -3.30 -0.03 -6.63
N GLU A 92 -4.27 -0.74 -7.23
CA GLU A 92 -5.52 -0.19 -7.74
C GLU A 92 -6.40 0.33 -6.57
N GLY A 93 -6.28 1.63 -6.29
CA GLY A 93 -7.03 2.31 -5.23
C GLY A 93 -6.34 2.31 -3.87
N ASP A 94 -5.01 2.08 -3.84
CA ASP A 94 -4.26 2.09 -2.60
C ASP A 94 -4.15 3.50 -1.99
N ILE A 95 -4.58 3.62 -0.74
CA ILE A 95 -4.53 4.85 0.04
C ILE A 95 -3.29 4.85 0.95
N LEU A 96 -2.69 3.68 1.23
CA LEU A 96 -1.54 3.53 2.12
C LEU A 96 -0.35 4.41 1.73
N PRO A 97 0.04 4.55 0.44
CA PRO A 97 1.13 5.42 0.02
C PRO A 97 0.84 6.91 0.20
N HIS A 98 -0.38 7.28 0.56
CA HIS A 98 -0.75 8.67 0.88
C HIS A 98 -0.83 8.94 2.38
N ILE A 99 -0.71 7.91 3.24
CA ILE A 99 -0.72 8.07 4.71
C ILE A 99 0.59 7.64 5.38
N THR A 100 1.44 6.89 4.68
CA THR A 100 2.70 6.33 5.21
C THR A 100 3.92 7.19 4.88
N ALA A 101 4.66 7.64 5.88
CA ALA A 101 5.88 8.43 5.75
C ALA A 101 7.02 7.62 5.09
N ALA A 102 7.22 6.39 5.54
CA ALA A 102 8.28 5.51 5.08
C ALA A 102 7.79 4.06 5.00
N VAL A 103 8.36 3.32 4.06
CA VAL A 103 8.17 1.87 3.91
C VAL A 103 9.50 1.19 4.19
N THR A 104 9.56 0.41 5.26
CA THR A 104 10.75 -0.34 5.68
C THR A 104 10.57 -1.80 5.31
N LYS A 105 11.50 -2.35 4.53
CA LYS A 105 11.51 -3.76 4.15
C LYS A 105 12.44 -4.54 5.06
N ILE A 106 11.96 -5.67 5.58
CA ILE A 106 12.71 -6.54 6.48
C ILE A 106 12.63 -8.00 6.01
N ASP A 107 13.63 -8.79 6.38
CA ASP A 107 13.71 -10.24 6.08
C ASP A 107 13.34 -11.11 7.31
N GLY A 108 12.68 -10.52 8.33
CA GLY A 108 12.34 -11.17 9.59
C GLY A 108 10.99 -10.73 10.15
N MET A 109 10.57 -11.36 11.26
CA MET A 109 9.28 -11.06 11.92
C MET A 109 9.37 -10.01 13.01
N ASP A 110 10.57 -9.73 13.51
CA ASP A 110 10.81 -8.81 14.59
C ASP A 110 11.40 -7.50 14.04
N TYR A 111 10.70 -6.40 14.30
CA TYR A 111 11.20 -5.07 13.96
C TYR A 111 10.82 -4.08 15.06
N ARG A 112 11.77 -3.21 15.42
CA ARG A 112 11.55 -2.10 16.33
C ARG A 112 11.70 -0.81 15.54
N SER A 113 10.63 -0.02 15.51
CA SER A 113 10.65 1.29 14.92
C SER A 113 11.46 2.26 15.78
N ILE A 114 11.98 3.32 15.16
CA ILE A 114 12.66 4.40 15.85
C ILE A 114 11.65 5.42 16.37
N ALA A 115 11.92 5.96 17.55
CA ALA A 115 11.26 7.16 18.08
C ALA A 115 12.33 8.25 18.25
N SER A 116 12.06 9.43 17.71
CA SER A 116 12.86 10.62 18.01
C SER A 116 12.16 11.40 19.11
N GLU A 117 12.77 11.44 20.29
CA GLU A 117 12.36 12.31 21.39
C GLU A 117 13.29 13.52 21.40
N ALA A 118 12.86 14.61 20.74
CA ALA A 118 13.36 15.94 21.06
C ALA A 118 12.37 16.54 22.07
N GLY A 119 12.64 16.37 23.36
CA GLY A 119 11.84 16.91 24.46
C GLY A 119 12.45 18.20 25.00
N GLY A 120 11.62 19.21 25.28
CA GLY A 120 12.04 20.42 26.00
C GLY A 120 13.02 21.33 25.23
N GLU A 121 13.94 21.96 25.97
CA GLU A 121 14.92 22.93 25.45
C GLU A 121 15.85 22.35 24.37
N GLU A 122 16.02 21.02 24.30
CA GLU A 122 16.85 20.33 23.30
C GLU A 122 16.26 20.40 21.88
N LYS A 123 14.98 20.75 21.74
CA LYS A 123 14.32 20.95 20.44
C LYS A 123 14.54 22.37 19.90
N GLU A 124 14.88 23.32 20.77
CA GLU A 124 15.12 24.70 20.37
C GLU A 124 16.52 24.82 19.76
N LEU A 125 16.58 25.20 18.48
CA LEU A 125 17.82 25.58 17.82
C LEU A 125 18.29 26.93 18.37
N ARG A 126 18.90 26.90 19.56
CA ARG A 126 19.44 28.09 20.22
C ARG A 126 20.72 28.52 19.51
N LEU A 127 20.96 29.83 19.50
CA LEU A 127 22.20 30.41 18.97
C LEU A 127 23.32 30.03 19.94
N VAL A 128 24.19 29.11 19.52
CA VAL A 128 25.25 28.56 20.36
C VAL A 128 26.46 29.48 20.26
N ALA A 129 26.87 30.08 21.38
CA ALA A 129 28.11 30.85 21.46
C ALA A 129 29.33 29.93 21.32
N GLU A 130 30.46 30.48 20.88
CA GLU A 130 31.72 29.74 20.77
C GLU A 130 32.10 29.10 22.13
N GLY A 131 32.19 27.75 22.16
CA GLY A 131 32.48 26.96 23.37
C GLY A 131 31.27 26.43 24.15
N ALA A 132 30.03 26.79 23.78
CA ALA A 132 28.82 26.23 24.38
C ALA A 132 28.42 24.88 23.76
N ALA A 133 27.77 24.03 24.55
CA ALA A 133 27.30 22.73 24.09
C ALA A 133 26.14 22.88 23.10
N ILE A 134 26.25 22.23 21.94
CA ILE A 134 25.21 22.21 20.91
C ILE A 134 24.07 21.29 21.39
N PRO A 135 22.79 21.71 21.30
CA PRO A 135 21.67 20.86 21.65
C PRO A 135 21.66 19.59 20.77
N SER A 136 21.60 18.42 21.40
CA SER A 136 21.61 17.13 20.73
C SER A 136 20.21 16.53 20.68
N THR A 137 19.79 16.02 19.52
CA THR A 137 18.58 15.20 19.41
C THR A 137 18.93 13.73 19.59
N SER A 138 18.35 13.06 20.59
CA SER A 138 18.53 11.62 20.78
C SER A 138 17.51 10.81 19.97
N ILE A 139 17.99 9.86 19.18
CA ILE A 139 17.14 8.88 18.48
C ILE A 139 17.21 7.59 19.28
N LYS A 140 16.06 7.12 19.77
CA LYS A 140 15.95 5.88 20.54
C LYS A 140 15.14 4.85 19.75
N VAL A 141 15.47 3.59 19.93
CA VAL A 141 14.66 2.48 19.42
C VAL A 141 13.48 2.30 20.38
N LYS A 142 12.28 2.10 19.86
CA LYS A 142 11.09 1.83 20.69
C LYS A 142 11.24 0.51 21.45
N THR A 143 10.60 0.45 22.61
CA THR A 143 10.61 -0.74 23.47
C THR A 143 9.78 -1.87 22.85
N ASP A 144 8.60 -1.57 22.34
CA ASP A 144 7.71 -2.58 21.77
C ASP A 144 7.99 -2.86 20.29
N LEU A 145 7.84 -4.15 19.95
CA LEU A 145 7.94 -4.63 18.58
C LEU A 145 6.73 -4.18 17.76
N VAL A 146 6.99 -3.85 16.50
CA VAL A 146 5.93 -3.62 15.51
C VAL A 146 5.27 -4.96 15.21
N LYS A 147 3.98 -5.07 15.53
CA LYS A 147 3.21 -6.30 15.29
C LYS A 147 2.98 -6.49 13.80
N LEU A 148 3.73 -7.39 13.18
CA LEU A 148 3.48 -7.80 11.80
C LEU A 148 2.27 -8.74 11.73
N LYS A 149 1.31 -8.42 10.85
CA LYS A 149 0.13 -9.23 10.59
C LYS A 149 0.24 -9.88 9.21
N LYS A 150 0.03 -11.20 9.16
CA LYS A 150 -0.07 -11.94 7.89
C LYS A 150 -1.49 -11.83 7.35
N ARG A 151 -1.67 -11.17 6.21
CA ARG A 151 -2.94 -11.03 5.51
C ARG A 151 -2.88 -11.80 4.20
N GLY A 152 -3.89 -12.62 3.93
CA GLY A 152 -3.92 -13.41 2.72
C GLY A 152 -5.24 -14.10 2.48
N ARG A 153 -5.38 -14.68 1.30
CA ARG A 153 -6.56 -15.41 0.87
C ARG A 153 -6.16 -16.66 0.09
N MET A 154 -6.84 -17.76 0.38
CA MET A 154 -6.68 -18.99 -0.39
C MET A 154 -7.64 -18.96 -1.58
N LEU A 155 -7.09 -19.09 -2.78
CA LEU A 155 -7.86 -19.35 -3.99
C LEU A 155 -8.01 -20.87 -4.11
N VAL A 156 -9.25 -21.35 -4.10
CA VAL A 156 -9.60 -22.76 -4.27
C VAL A 156 -10.51 -22.87 -5.48
N ALA A 157 -10.06 -23.59 -6.49
CA ALA A 157 -10.86 -23.88 -7.66
C ALA A 157 -10.48 -25.26 -8.23
N SER A 158 -11.41 -25.91 -8.93
CA SER A 158 -11.07 -27.13 -9.65
C SER A 158 -10.17 -26.80 -10.83
N TYR A 159 -9.24 -27.70 -11.12
CA TYR A 159 -8.30 -27.54 -12.24
C TYR A 159 -9.03 -27.27 -13.55
N GLU A 160 -10.08 -28.03 -13.84
CA GLU A 160 -10.88 -27.88 -15.06
C GLU A 160 -11.60 -26.53 -15.13
N ALA A 161 -12.09 -26.02 -13.99
CA ALA A 161 -12.80 -24.75 -13.94
C ALA A 161 -11.88 -23.54 -14.16
N VAL A 162 -10.58 -23.63 -13.86
CA VAL A 162 -9.62 -22.54 -14.09
C VAL A 162 -8.95 -22.67 -15.44
N ARG A 163 -8.60 -23.89 -15.86
CA ARG A 163 -7.81 -24.18 -17.06
C ARG A 163 -8.35 -23.50 -18.32
N PHE A 164 -9.66 -23.57 -18.54
CA PHE A 164 -10.29 -23.04 -19.76
C PHE A 164 -10.76 -21.58 -19.63
N GLN A 165 -10.61 -20.97 -18.47
CA GLN A 165 -10.98 -19.57 -18.28
C GLN A 165 -9.97 -18.66 -18.94
N LYS A 166 -10.49 -17.59 -19.57
CA LYS A 166 -9.67 -16.53 -20.13
C LYS A 166 -8.87 -15.85 -19.03
N LEU A 167 -7.59 -15.61 -19.29
CA LEU A 167 -6.67 -14.95 -18.37
C LEU A 167 -7.16 -13.57 -17.95
N ASP A 168 -7.88 -12.86 -18.83
CA ASP A 168 -8.42 -11.54 -18.54
C ASP A 168 -9.50 -11.60 -17.43
N LEU A 169 -10.49 -12.51 -17.55
CA LEU A 169 -11.51 -12.71 -16.51
C LEU A 169 -10.88 -13.23 -15.21
N PHE A 170 -9.93 -14.18 -15.32
CA PHE A 170 -9.19 -14.67 -14.16
C PHE A 170 -8.39 -13.54 -13.49
N SER A 171 -7.88 -12.57 -14.25
CA SER A 171 -7.15 -11.44 -13.70
C SER A 171 -8.03 -10.52 -12.84
N VAL A 172 -9.32 -10.40 -13.18
CA VAL A 172 -10.28 -9.59 -12.40
C VAL A 172 -10.46 -10.15 -10.99
N THR A 173 -10.60 -11.48 -10.85
CA THR A 173 -10.76 -12.10 -9.53
C THR A 173 -9.47 -11.98 -8.70
N LEU A 174 -8.30 -12.12 -9.33
CA LEU A 174 -7.01 -11.89 -8.68
C LEU A 174 -6.83 -10.44 -8.23
N ARG A 175 -7.22 -9.46 -9.06
CA ARG A 175 -7.19 -8.04 -8.67
C ARG A 175 -8.12 -7.76 -7.50
N GLN A 176 -9.32 -8.36 -7.50
CA GLN A 176 -10.24 -8.26 -6.37
C GLN A 176 -9.63 -8.81 -5.08
N ILE A 177 -8.91 -9.94 -5.14
CA ILE A 177 -8.17 -10.48 -3.99
C ILE A 177 -7.12 -9.46 -3.50
N GLY A 178 -6.37 -8.86 -4.42
CA GLY A 178 -5.42 -7.78 -4.12
C GLY A 178 -6.07 -6.59 -3.41
N ALA A 179 -7.19 -6.09 -3.94
CA ALA A 179 -7.92 -4.98 -3.35
C ALA A 179 -8.42 -5.29 -1.92
N HIS A 180 -8.85 -6.54 -1.66
CA HIS A 180 -9.22 -6.97 -0.31
C HIS A 180 -8.03 -7.03 0.66
N ILE A 181 -6.85 -7.45 0.18
CA ILE A 181 -5.61 -7.44 0.98
C ILE A 181 -5.23 -6.01 1.33
N ALA A 182 -5.20 -5.10 0.34
CA ALA A 182 -4.89 -3.69 0.56
C ALA A 182 -5.88 -3.03 1.53
N ARG A 183 -7.19 -3.35 1.42
CA ARG A 183 -8.21 -2.90 2.37
C ARG A 183 -7.93 -3.38 3.80
N ALA A 184 -7.57 -4.65 3.98
CA ALA A 184 -7.24 -5.19 5.30
C ALA A 184 -5.96 -4.55 5.89
N GLN A 185 -4.97 -4.24 5.04
CA GLN A 185 -3.78 -3.49 5.46
C GLN A 185 -4.15 -2.05 5.86
N LEU A 186 -5.08 -1.41 5.15
CA LEU A 186 -5.61 -0.10 5.53
C LEU A 186 -6.37 -0.13 6.87
N GLU A 187 -7.13 -1.19 7.15
CA GLU A 187 -7.74 -1.45 8.46
C GLU A 187 -6.69 -1.50 9.56
N ASP A 188 -5.60 -2.25 9.34
CA ASP A 188 -4.49 -2.34 10.29
C ASP A 188 -3.78 -0.99 10.48
N ALA A 189 -3.62 -0.19 9.43
CA ALA A 189 -3.02 1.15 9.50
C ALA A 189 -3.90 2.15 10.27
N VAL A 190 -5.21 2.14 10.01
CA VAL A 190 -6.18 3.01 10.70
C VAL A 190 -6.28 2.65 12.17
N ASP A 191 -6.30 1.35 12.50
CA ASP A 191 -6.28 0.87 13.89
C ASP A 191 -5.06 1.40 14.65
N VAL A 192 -3.86 1.32 14.05
CA VAL A 192 -2.63 1.88 14.65
C VAL A 192 -2.67 3.41 14.74
N LEU A 193 -3.28 4.10 13.77
CA LEU A 193 -3.41 5.56 13.82
C LEU A 193 -4.31 6.02 14.98
N ILE A 194 -5.40 5.29 15.25
CA ILE A 194 -6.37 5.62 16.32
C ILE A 194 -5.87 5.11 17.68
N ASN A 195 -5.64 3.80 17.80
CA ASN A 195 -5.37 3.12 19.07
C ASN A 195 -3.88 3.08 19.44
N GLY A 196 -2.98 3.41 18.51
CA GLY A 196 -1.54 3.33 18.71
C GLY A 196 -0.94 1.97 18.36
N ASP A 197 0.39 1.87 18.41
CA ASP A 197 1.16 0.66 18.09
C ASP A 197 1.56 -0.17 19.33
N GLY A 198 1.05 0.21 20.51
CA GLY A 198 1.39 -0.41 21.81
C GLY A 198 2.33 0.43 22.68
N ASN A 199 3.04 1.41 22.10
CA ASN A 199 3.97 2.28 22.84
C ASN A 199 3.26 3.53 23.42
N GLU A 200 2.06 3.36 24.01
CA GLU A 200 1.26 4.44 24.63
C GLU A 200 1.06 5.69 23.75
N ASN A 201 0.89 5.49 22.43
CA ASN A 201 0.88 6.55 21.43
C ASN A 201 -0.44 6.70 20.66
N ALA A 202 -1.56 6.36 21.31
CA ALA A 202 -2.90 6.57 20.78
C ALA A 202 -3.09 8.03 20.30
N ALA A 203 -3.86 8.23 19.24
CA ALA A 203 -4.11 9.57 18.73
C ALA A 203 -4.95 10.39 19.71
N GLN A 204 -4.65 11.67 19.81
CA GLN A 204 -5.50 12.59 20.55
C GLN A 204 -6.84 12.75 19.83
N VAL A 205 -7.93 12.47 20.54
CA VAL A 205 -9.30 12.62 20.04
C VAL A 205 -9.81 14.02 20.35
N THR A 206 -10.27 14.73 19.33
CA THR A 206 -11.06 15.95 19.45
C THR A 206 -12.50 15.59 19.12
N ALA A 207 -13.38 15.60 20.12
CA ALA A 207 -14.82 15.41 19.89
C ALA A 207 -15.50 16.76 19.73
N LEU A 208 -16.39 16.87 18.75
CA LEU A 208 -17.36 17.97 18.66
C LEU A 208 -18.48 17.76 19.69
N ALA A 209 -19.08 18.85 20.17
CA ALA A 209 -20.18 18.73 21.12
C ALA A 209 -21.35 17.97 20.49
N ALA A 210 -22.05 17.17 21.31
CA ALA A 210 -23.16 16.35 20.84
C ALA A 210 -24.21 17.20 20.11
N GLY A 211 -24.56 16.82 18.87
CA GLY A 211 -25.52 17.53 18.03
C GLY A 211 -24.95 18.69 17.19
N GLN A 212 -23.67 19.04 17.33
CA GLN A 212 -23.02 19.98 16.41
C GLN A 212 -22.62 19.27 15.10
N SER A 213 -23.12 19.79 13.98
CA SER A 213 -22.64 19.40 12.65
C SER A 213 -21.24 19.96 12.40
N LEU A 214 -20.45 19.27 11.59
CA LEU A 214 -19.17 19.78 11.11
C LEU A 214 -19.36 21.14 10.43
N ASN A 215 -18.74 22.18 10.97
CA ASN A 215 -18.67 23.51 10.37
C ASN A 215 -17.22 23.84 9.99
N TYR A 216 -17.03 24.91 9.21
CA TYR A 216 -15.68 25.32 8.79
C TYR A 216 -14.80 25.74 9.97
N GLU A 217 -15.38 26.39 10.98
CA GLU A 217 -14.67 26.78 12.22
C GLU A 217 -14.08 25.56 12.95
N ALA A 218 -14.85 24.49 13.14
CA ALA A 218 -14.36 23.24 13.74
C ALA A 218 -13.20 22.61 12.95
N LEU A 219 -13.21 22.72 11.62
CA LEU A 219 -12.11 22.24 10.79
C LEU A 219 -10.84 23.09 10.96
N VAL A 220 -10.99 24.42 11.07
CA VAL A 220 -9.88 25.33 11.33
C VAL A 220 -9.32 25.11 12.73
N ASP A 221 -10.17 24.93 13.74
CA ASP A 221 -9.76 24.60 15.11
C ASP A 221 -9.04 23.26 15.18
N PHE A 222 -9.53 22.28 14.43
CA PHE A 222 -8.86 20.99 14.30
C PHE A 222 -7.49 21.12 13.62
N TRP A 223 -7.39 21.92 12.57
CA TRP A 223 -6.14 22.22 11.88
C TRP A 223 -5.13 22.96 12.79
N ALA A 224 -5.59 23.94 13.57
CA ALA A 224 -4.75 24.74 14.47
C ALA A 224 -4.07 23.88 15.55
N LYS A 225 -4.67 22.75 15.92
CA LYS A 225 -4.09 21.81 16.89
C LYS A 225 -2.86 21.07 16.35
N PHE A 226 -2.57 21.10 15.05
CA PHE A 226 -1.45 20.33 14.50
C PHE A 226 -0.06 20.92 14.79
N ASP A 227 0.07 22.16 15.26
CA ASP A 227 1.36 22.77 15.60
C ASP A 227 2.21 21.87 16.54
N PRO A 228 3.49 21.56 16.22
CA PRO A 228 4.35 22.10 15.15
C PRO A 228 4.31 21.37 13.79
N TYR A 229 3.40 20.41 13.61
CA TYR A 229 3.20 19.65 12.37
C TYR A 229 2.16 20.31 11.46
N VAL A 230 2.09 19.86 10.20
CA VAL A 230 1.13 20.38 9.22
C VAL A 230 0.17 19.28 8.81
N MET A 231 -1.13 19.52 9.00
CA MET A 231 -2.17 18.63 8.49
C MET A 231 -2.17 18.69 6.96
N ASN A 232 -1.52 17.73 6.32
CA ASN A 232 -1.41 17.64 4.86
C ASN A 232 -2.30 16.54 4.26
N THR A 233 -2.86 15.67 5.09
CA THR A 233 -3.72 14.57 4.67
C THR A 233 -4.88 14.46 5.65
N LEU A 234 -6.09 14.38 5.12
CA LEU A 234 -7.32 14.21 5.89
C LEU A 234 -8.03 12.95 5.40
N LEU A 235 -8.03 11.91 6.23
CA LEU A 235 -8.83 10.70 6.01
C LEU A 235 -10.22 10.90 6.58
N VAL A 236 -11.26 10.68 5.77
CA VAL A 236 -12.65 10.85 6.20
C VAL A 236 -13.50 9.63 5.89
N SER A 237 -14.45 9.34 6.78
CA SER A 237 -15.50 8.37 6.53
C SER A 237 -16.50 8.91 5.49
N GLY A 238 -17.28 8.01 4.89
CA GLY A 238 -18.21 8.38 3.81
C GLY A 238 -19.28 9.40 4.21
N ASP A 239 -19.75 9.34 5.45
CA ASP A 239 -20.72 10.24 6.04
C ASP A 239 -20.14 11.62 6.37
N VAL A 240 -18.90 11.69 6.89
CA VAL A 240 -18.19 12.96 7.11
C VAL A 240 -17.91 13.65 5.77
N MET A 241 -17.52 12.89 4.74
CA MET A 241 -17.34 13.41 3.38
C MET A 241 -18.61 14.08 2.85
N LEU A 242 -19.79 13.51 3.12
CA LEU A 242 -21.07 14.13 2.74
C LEU A 242 -21.34 15.43 3.49
N GLN A 243 -20.95 15.52 4.76
CA GLN A 243 -21.07 16.76 5.53
C GLN A 243 -20.10 17.84 5.01
N LEU A 244 -18.86 17.47 4.71
CA LEU A 244 -17.86 18.35 4.11
C LEU A 244 -18.31 18.91 2.76
N LEU A 245 -18.90 18.08 1.91
CA LEU A 245 -19.46 18.50 0.61
C LEU A 245 -20.63 19.48 0.74
N LYS A 246 -21.32 19.48 1.88
CA LYS A 246 -22.46 20.37 2.13
C LYS A 246 -22.06 21.72 2.73
N LEU A 247 -20.79 21.91 3.11
CA LEU A 247 -20.31 23.17 3.64
C LEU A 247 -20.35 24.27 2.57
N PRO A 248 -20.83 25.48 2.90
CA PRO A 248 -20.97 26.57 1.95
C PRO A 248 -19.65 26.98 1.31
N GLU A 249 -18.54 26.84 2.03
CA GLU A 249 -17.17 27.13 1.54
C GLU A 249 -16.74 26.17 0.42
N PHE A 250 -17.26 24.95 0.39
CA PHE A 250 -16.97 23.95 -0.66
C PHE A 250 -17.96 23.99 -1.82
N GLN A 251 -19.11 24.66 -1.66
CA GLN A 251 -20.13 24.86 -2.68
C GLN A 251 -19.84 26.04 -3.63
N ASN A 252 -18.64 26.63 -3.55
CA ASN A 252 -18.24 27.70 -4.46
C ASN A 252 -18.24 27.19 -5.92
N PRO A 253 -18.83 27.91 -6.89
CA PRO A 253 -18.85 27.51 -8.31
C PRO A 253 -17.47 27.16 -8.88
N LEU A 254 -16.40 27.81 -8.42
CA LEU A 254 -15.02 27.55 -8.84
C LEU A 254 -14.49 26.20 -8.33
N THR A 255 -14.83 25.82 -7.10
CA THR A 255 -14.47 24.50 -6.53
C THR A 255 -15.35 23.40 -7.09
N GLY A 256 -16.62 23.71 -7.38
CA GLY A 256 -17.57 22.82 -8.04
C GLY A 256 -17.16 22.42 -9.46
N LEU A 257 -16.62 23.35 -10.26
CA LEU A 257 -16.12 23.05 -11.61
C LEU A 257 -14.96 22.04 -11.58
N ASN A 258 -14.00 22.23 -10.67
CA ASN A 258 -12.88 21.29 -10.48
C ASN A 258 -13.38 19.90 -10.03
N PHE A 259 -14.36 19.87 -9.13
CA PHE A 259 -14.96 18.62 -8.67
C PHE A 259 -15.71 17.88 -9.79
N GLN A 260 -16.48 18.60 -10.62
CA GLN A 260 -17.19 18.01 -11.76
C GLN A 260 -16.23 17.51 -12.86
N GLY A 261 -15.14 18.25 -13.12
CA GLY A 261 -14.18 17.89 -14.18
C GLY A 261 -13.20 16.77 -13.78
N THR A 262 -12.81 16.68 -12.51
CA THR A 262 -11.75 15.77 -12.06
C THR A 262 -12.20 14.70 -11.06
N GLY A 263 -13.42 14.84 -10.50
CA GLY A 263 -13.90 14.00 -9.39
C GLY A 263 -13.17 14.23 -8.06
N LYS A 264 -12.21 15.16 -8.01
CA LYS A 264 -11.41 15.49 -6.82
C LYS A 264 -11.87 16.82 -6.24
N LEU A 265 -12.11 16.85 -4.93
CA LEU A 265 -12.44 18.09 -4.24
C LEU A 265 -11.21 18.99 -4.12
N THR A 266 -11.46 20.29 -4.07
CA THR A 266 -10.43 21.25 -3.65
C THR A 266 -10.02 20.90 -2.22
N THR A 267 -8.72 20.80 -1.99
CA THR A 267 -8.14 20.31 -0.73
C THR A 267 -8.54 21.22 0.44
N PRO A 268 -9.29 20.73 1.46
CA PRO A 268 -9.60 21.52 2.65
C PRO A 268 -8.29 21.94 3.32
N LEU A 269 -8.06 23.25 3.46
CA LEU A 269 -6.89 23.80 4.17
C LEU A 269 -5.53 23.28 3.63
N GLY A 270 -5.46 22.94 2.34
CA GLY A 270 -4.26 22.39 1.70
C GLY A 270 -3.98 20.91 2.00
N ALA A 271 -4.90 20.22 2.68
CA ALA A 271 -4.79 18.78 2.96
C ALA A 271 -5.42 17.92 1.86
N ALA A 272 -4.72 16.86 1.45
CA ALA A 272 -5.25 15.82 0.57
C ALA A 272 -6.42 15.10 1.24
N LEU A 273 -7.62 15.23 0.68
CA LEU A 273 -8.82 14.61 1.20
C LEU A 273 -8.97 13.19 0.64
N LEU A 274 -8.93 12.20 1.53
CA LEU A 274 -8.97 10.78 1.19
C LEU A 274 -10.21 10.16 1.83
N ARG A 275 -11.15 9.71 0.99
CA ARG A 275 -12.32 8.96 1.45
C ARG A 275 -11.95 7.51 1.68
N THR A 276 -12.31 6.97 2.84
CA THR A 276 -12.17 5.53 3.11
C THR A 276 -13.44 4.96 3.73
N GLY A 277 -13.72 3.69 3.40
CA GLY A 277 -14.81 2.90 4.00
C GLY A 277 -14.37 2.08 5.21
N VAL A 278 -13.13 2.27 5.67
CA VAL A 278 -12.52 1.56 6.80
C VAL A 278 -12.64 2.34 8.10
N LEU A 279 -12.79 3.66 8.02
CA LEU A 279 -12.97 4.50 9.21
C LEU A 279 -14.30 4.20 9.90
N PRO A 280 -14.35 4.27 11.24
CA PRO A 280 -15.62 4.31 11.96
C PRO A 280 -16.52 5.45 11.45
N ALA A 281 -17.83 5.27 11.61
CA ALA A 281 -18.79 6.30 11.24
C ALA A 281 -18.51 7.58 12.05
N LYS A 282 -18.75 8.74 11.43
CA LYS A 282 -18.55 10.08 11.99
C LYS A 282 -17.12 10.39 12.44
N THR A 283 -16.13 9.73 11.87
CA THR A 283 -14.72 9.92 12.22
C THR A 283 -13.93 10.51 11.05
N ALA A 284 -13.06 11.47 11.37
CA ALA A 284 -12.01 11.95 10.48
C ALA A 284 -10.64 11.85 11.17
N ILE A 285 -9.60 11.55 10.41
CA ILE A 285 -8.22 11.51 10.89
C ILE A 285 -7.42 12.55 10.11
N GLY A 286 -6.93 13.57 10.81
CA GLY A 286 -5.93 14.47 10.28
C GLY A 286 -4.54 13.89 10.54
N LEU A 287 -3.68 13.93 9.54
CA LEU A 287 -2.30 13.48 9.68
C LEU A 287 -1.33 14.33 8.86
N ASP A 288 -0.12 14.43 9.40
CA ASP A 288 1.05 14.81 8.63
C ASP A 288 1.69 13.54 8.05
N ARG A 289 1.43 13.28 6.77
CA ARG A 289 1.92 12.13 6.02
C ARG A 289 3.44 11.91 6.18
N ARG A 290 4.21 12.98 6.36
CA ARG A 290 5.69 12.92 6.40
C ARG A 290 6.21 12.32 7.70
N PHE A 291 5.39 12.30 8.74
CA PHE A 291 5.83 11.97 10.11
C PHE A 291 4.88 11.02 10.85
N ALA A 292 3.67 10.78 10.35
CA ALA A 292 2.65 10.05 11.11
C ALA A 292 2.92 8.54 11.22
N LEU A 293 3.18 7.85 10.10
CA LEU A 293 3.11 6.39 10.06
C LEU A 293 4.27 5.77 9.26
N GLU A 294 4.90 4.75 9.82
CA GLU A 294 5.83 3.86 9.12
C GLU A 294 5.11 2.56 8.78
N MET A 295 5.27 2.08 7.55
CA MET A 295 4.85 0.73 7.15
C MET A 295 6.06 -0.19 7.13
N VAL A 296 5.95 -1.32 7.82
CA VAL A 296 6.98 -2.35 7.87
C VAL A 296 6.49 -3.54 7.07
N GLN A 297 7.21 -3.93 6.02
CA GLN A 297 6.83 -5.03 5.13
C GLN A 297 7.88 -6.13 5.22
N SER A 298 7.43 -7.38 5.44
CA SER A 298 8.28 -8.55 5.36
C SER A 298 8.02 -9.28 4.05
N GLY A 299 8.96 -9.15 3.12
CA GLY A 299 8.81 -9.68 1.76
C GLY A 299 7.76 -8.94 0.92
N ASP A 300 7.42 -9.53 -0.22
CA ASP A 300 6.40 -9.04 -1.16
C ASP A 300 5.17 -9.98 -1.10
N VAL A 301 4.28 -9.90 -2.08
CA VAL A 301 3.18 -10.85 -2.28
C VAL A 301 3.75 -12.25 -2.53
N LEU A 302 3.56 -13.15 -1.54
CA LEU A 302 3.95 -14.54 -1.65
C LEU A 302 2.78 -15.36 -2.18
N VAL A 303 3.03 -16.12 -3.26
CA VAL A 303 2.08 -17.06 -3.84
C VAL A 303 2.62 -18.47 -3.70
N GLU A 304 2.04 -19.21 -2.76
CA GLU A 304 2.30 -20.63 -2.59
C GLU A 304 1.23 -21.39 -3.38
N HIS A 305 1.65 -22.16 -4.37
CA HIS A 305 0.75 -22.99 -5.17
C HIS A 305 1.05 -24.46 -4.88
N ASP A 306 0.01 -25.24 -4.64
CA ASP A 306 0.10 -26.68 -4.53
C ASP A 306 -0.98 -27.35 -5.37
N LYS A 307 -0.60 -28.43 -6.03
CA LYS A 307 -1.52 -29.29 -6.78
C LYS A 307 -1.87 -30.46 -5.87
N LEU A 308 -3.04 -30.39 -5.24
CA LEU A 308 -3.55 -31.55 -4.50
C LEU A 308 -3.97 -32.63 -5.49
N ILE A 309 -3.09 -33.61 -5.68
CA ILE A 309 -3.22 -34.72 -6.63
C ILE A 309 -4.55 -35.47 -6.41
N ASP A 310 -4.95 -35.67 -5.16
CA ASP A 310 -6.11 -36.51 -4.81
C ASP A 310 -7.47 -35.89 -5.14
N ARG A 311 -7.56 -34.56 -5.32
CA ARG A 311 -8.85 -33.86 -5.49
C ARG A 311 -8.97 -33.07 -6.79
N GLN A 312 -7.95 -33.07 -7.64
CA GLN A 312 -7.88 -32.20 -8.83
C GLN A 312 -8.17 -30.71 -8.52
N LEU A 313 -7.87 -30.29 -7.28
CA LEU A 313 -8.05 -28.92 -6.81
C LEU A 313 -6.71 -28.20 -6.89
N GLU A 314 -6.70 -27.03 -7.53
CA GLU A 314 -5.58 -26.10 -7.41
C GLU A 314 -5.84 -25.19 -6.22
N ARG A 315 -4.84 -25.11 -5.32
CA ARG A 315 -4.85 -24.18 -4.21
C ARG A 315 -3.67 -23.23 -4.37
N ALA A 316 -3.99 -21.94 -4.42
CA ALA A 316 -3.00 -20.89 -4.33
C ALA A 316 -3.25 -20.08 -3.06
N ALA A 317 -2.32 -20.14 -2.11
CA ALA A 317 -2.31 -19.25 -0.95
C ALA A 317 -1.56 -17.98 -1.33
N ILE A 318 -2.29 -16.86 -1.36
CA ILE A 318 -1.75 -15.53 -1.64
C ILE A 318 -1.65 -14.81 -0.31
N THR A 319 -0.45 -14.44 0.11
CA THR A 319 -0.20 -13.84 1.42
C THR A 319 0.76 -12.66 1.36
N THR A 320 0.58 -11.72 2.28
CA THR A 320 1.44 -10.55 2.51
C THR A 320 1.63 -10.40 4.02
N ILE A 321 2.77 -9.87 4.43
CA ILE A 321 3.09 -9.62 5.84
C ILE A 321 3.45 -8.15 5.98
N SER A 322 2.66 -7.44 6.78
CA SER A 322 2.89 -6.02 7.04
C SER A 322 2.54 -5.66 8.48
N GLY A 323 3.23 -4.67 9.03
CA GLY A 323 2.89 -4.00 10.27
C GLY A 323 2.99 -2.49 10.10
N PHE A 324 2.45 -1.77 11.07
CA PHE A 324 2.46 -0.31 11.07
C PHE A 324 2.94 0.20 12.42
N ALA A 325 3.72 1.28 12.39
CA ALA A 325 4.27 1.93 13.58
C ALA A 325 4.07 3.43 13.49
N LYS A 326 3.72 4.06 14.61
CA LYS A 326 3.46 5.49 14.65
C LYS A 326 4.71 6.26 15.03
N VAL A 327 5.35 6.92 14.07
CA VAL A 327 6.69 7.52 14.31
C VAL A 327 6.59 8.70 15.28
N PHE A 328 5.69 9.65 15.01
CA PHE A 328 5.45 10.80 15.87
C PHE A 328 3.99 10.85 16.35
N PRO A 329 3.71 10.67 17.65
CA PRO A 329 2.35 10.62 18.17
C PRO A 329 1.51 11.87 17.87
N LYS A 330 2.14 13.04 17.89
CA LYS A 330 1.53 14.36 17.66
C LYS A 330 1.25 14.67 16.18
N ALA A 331 1.78 13.86 15.25
CA ALA A 331 1.59 14.05 13.82
C ALA A 331 0.26 13.49 13.30
N SER A 332 -0.52 12.78 14.13
CA SER A 332 -1.89 12.39 13.79
C SER A 332 -2.87 12.71 14.94
N ARG A 333 -4.07 13.14 14.57
CA ARG A 333 -5.18 13.43 15.49
C ARG A 333 -6.48 12.90 14.91
N VAL A 334 -7.41 12.54 15.79
CA VAL A 334 -8.74 12.06 15.42
C VAL A 334 -9.74 13.16 15.72
N LEU A 335 -10.67 13.38 14.79
CA LEU A 335 -11.84 14.23 14.94
C LEU A 335 -13.08 13.34 14.95
N GLU A 336 -13.84 13.39 16.05
CA GLU A 336 -15.12 12.71 16.18
C GLU A 336 -16.26 13.72 16.06
N ILE A 337 -17.25 13.39 15.24
CA ILE A 337 -18.41 14.22 14.98
C ILE A 337 -19.61 13.64 15.74
N GLY A 338 -20.36 14.50 16.42
CA GLY A 338 -21.52 14.14 17.25
C GLY A 338 -22.68 13.48 16.51
#